data_AF-A0A0B7A5J0-F1
#
_entry.id   AF-A0A0B7A5J0-F1
#
_cell.length_a   1.000
_cell.length_b   1.000
_cell.length_c   1.000
_cell.angle_alpha   90.00
_cell.angle_beta   90.00
_cell.angle_gamma   90.00
#
_symmetry.space_group_name_H-M   'P 1'
#
loop_
_entity.id
_entity.type
_entity.pdbx_description
1 polymer ?
#
loop_
_entity_poly.entity_id
_entity_poly.type
_entity_poly.pdbx_seq_one_letter_code
_entity_poly.pdbx_strand_id
1 'polypeptide(L)'
;MDCIDSIHEQGGQVTSYVSLCGGLPAPECSNGPLRYKFSWYPKGMFISAMKKAKFIRDQKVVEVPEGHIFDRPNIVDGLLQDCQLEDIPNRNSTEYMKMYNIQSANTIYRGTLRYKGFSIGMQALISLGLTNSDVVSQLLPDSSNITWRELVCILGGIPQNSSQITVRNWMQTNLELSETQLKIITDLGILGNEEVPKLNTPLDALCAHLAKELAYGKNSNHVR
;
A
#
# COMPACT_ATOMS: atom_id res chain seq x y z
N MET A 1 6.01 6.76 28.05
CA MET A 1 7.12 5.78 27.93
C MET A 1 7.14 4.85 29.13
N ASP A 2 6.05 4.84 29.88
CA ASP A 2 5.97 4.42 31.28
C ASP A 2 6.25 2.93 31.45
N CYS A 3 5.94 2.10 30.46
CA CYS A 3 6.26 0.67 30.47
C CYS A 3 7.77 0.41 30.32
N ILE A 4 8.45 1.09 29.38
CA ILE A 4 9.89 0.91 29.16
C ILE A 4 10.66 1.49 30.35
N ASP A 5 10.25 2.66 30.83
CA ASP A 5 10.86 3.32 31.99
C ASP A 5 10.72 2.42 33.24
N SER A 6 9.53 1.86 33.49
CA SER A 6 9.29 0.91 34.59
C SER A 6 10.13 -0.37 34.49
N ILE A 7 10.40 -0.88 33.29
CA ILE A 7 11.27 -2.05 33.11
C ILE A 7 12.69 -1.71 33.55
N HIS A 8 13.20 -0.55 33.15
CA HIS A 8 14.55 -0.11 33.53
C HIS A 8 14.67 0.21 35.02
N GLU A 9 13.67 0.84 35.63
CA GLU A 9 13.64 1.12 37.07
C GLU A 9 13.72 -0.16 37.93
N GLN A 10 13.18 -1.26 37.42
CA GLN A 10 13.26 -2.59 38.07
C GLN A 10 14.54 -3.36 37.72
N GLY A 11 15.50 -2.74 37.02
CA GLY A 11 16.75 -3.37 36.58
C GLY A 11 16.59 -4.34 35.40
N GLY A 12 15.43 -4.35 34.74
CA GLY A 12 15.15 -5.16 33.56
C GLY A 12 15.74 -4.56 32.28
N GLN A 13 15.69 -5.35 31.21
CA GLN A 13 16.11 -4.93 29.86
C GLN A 13 15.06 -5.32 28.83
N VAL A 14 14.80 -4.43 27.88
CA VAL A 14 13.95 -4.74 26.74
C VAL A 14 14.75 -5.58 25.74
N THR A 15 14.30 -6.81 25.50
CA THR A 15 14.92 -7.75 24.54
C THR A 15 14.23 -7.76 23.18
N SER A 16 12.97 -7.31 23.10
CA SER A 16 12.19 -7.22 21.88
C SER A 16 11.18 -6.07 21.97
N TYR A 17 11.06 -5.29 20.90
CA TYR A 17 10.05 -4.26 20.73
C TYR A 17 9.37 -4.41 19.36
N VAL A 18 8.07 -4.69 19.39
CA VAL A 18 7.23 -4.80 18.19
C VAL A 18 6.03 -3.88 18.36
N SER A 19 5.84 -2.96 17.42
CA SER A 19 4.71 -2.03 17.43
C SER A 19 4.02 -2.04 16.07
N LEU A 20 2.77 -2.53 16.06
CA LEU A 20 1.91 -2.56 14.88
C LEU A 20 0.75 -1.58 15.10
N CYS A 21 0.42 -0.81 14.07
CA CYS A 21 -0.69 0.14 14.13
C CYS A 21 -1.36 0.24 12.75
N GLY A 22 -2.66 0.49 12.70
CA GLY A 22 -3.34 0.77 11.44
C GLY A 22 -4.73 1.32 11.65
N GLY A 23 -5.02 2.48 11.05
CA GLY A 23 -6.40 2.94 10.92
C GLY A 23 -7.07 2.20 9.77
N LEU A 24 -8.07 1.39 10.09
CA LEU A 24 -8.77 0.50 9.16
C LEU A 24 -10.27 0.81 9.16
N PRO A 25 -10.99 0.54 8.05
CA PRO A 25 -12.45 0.48 8.12
C PRO A 25 -12.87 -0.62 9.10
N ALA A 26 -14.05 -0.49 9.69
CA ALA A 26 -14.62 -1.59 10.46
C ALA A 26 -14.72 -2.87 9.61
N PRO A 27 -14.60 -4.08 10.19
CA PRO A 27 -14.66 -5.35 9.46
C PRO A 27 -15.81 -5.43 8.45
N GLU A 28 -17.02 -5.07 8.87
CA GLU A 28 -18.25 -5.02 8.07
C GLU A 28 -18.21 -3.98 6.94
N CYS A 29 -17.37 -2.95 7.08
CA CYS A 29 -17.11 -1.90 6.10
C CYS A 29 -15.85 -2.17 5.26
N SER A 30 -15.14 -3.29 5.48
CA SER A 30 -13.89 -3.64 4.79
C SER A 30 -14.13 -4.30 3.43
N ASN A 31 -15.37 -4.36 2.96
CA ASN A 31 -15.70 -4.87 1.63
C ASN A 31 -15.13 -3.94 0.55
N GLY A 32 -14.48 -4.51 -0.45
CA GLY A 32 -13.91 -3.78 -1.58
C GLY A 32 -12.57 -4.37 -2.04
N PRO A 33 -12.07 -3.92 -3.20
CA PRO A 33 -10.91 -4.52 -3.86
C PRO A 33 -9.63 -4.48 -3.02
N LEU A 34 -9.37 -3.38 -2.30
CA LEU A 34 -8.21 -3.24 -1.41
C LEU A 34 -8.54 -3.49 0.06
N ARG A 35 -9.81 -3.77 0.37
CA ARG A 35 -10.34 -3.83 1.75
C ARG A 35 -9.93 -2.63 2.61
N TYR A 36 -9.82 -1.46 1.99
CA TYR A 36 -9.37 -0.24 2.62
C TYR A 36 -10.23 0.94 2.18
N LYS A 37 -10.29 1.96 3.03
CA LYS A 37 -10.96 3.21 2.72
C LYS A 37 -10.07 4.39 3.08
N PHE A 38 -10.05 5.40 2.22
CA PHE A 38 -9.30 6.63 2.43
C PHE A 38 -10.18 7.69 3.10
N SER A 39 -9.69 8.28 4.19
CA SER A 39 -10.28 9.49 4.80
C SER A 39 -9.42 10.75 4.56
N TRP A 40 -8.38 10.62 3.73
CA TRP A 40 -7.48 11.69 3.29
C TRP A 40 -6.95 11.37 1.89
N TYR A 41 -6.36 12.34 1.22
CA TYR A 41 -5.74 12.15 -0.09
C TYR A 41 -4.51 11.22 0.00
N PRO A 42 -4.43 10.11 -0.76
CA PRO A 42 -3.51 9.00 -0.47
C PRO A 42 -2.06 9.21 -0.93
N LYS A 43 -1.71 10.36 -1.53
CA LYS A 43 -0.37 10.58 -2.12
C LYS A 43 0.77 10.34 -1.13
N GLY A 44 0.62 10.78 0.12
CA GLY A 44 1.62 10.55 1.17
C GLY A 44 1.86 9.06 1.48
N MET A 45 0.82 8.22 1.36
CA MET A 45 0.93 6.77 1.55
C MET A 45 1.78 6.15 0.44
N PHE A 46 1.49 6.47 -0.83
CA PHE A 46 2.27 5.95 -1.96
C PHE A 46 3.73 6.42 -1.92
N ILE A 47 3.98 7.71 -1.65
CA ILE A 47 5.35 8.22 -1.50
C ILE A 47 6.08 7.51 -0.35
N SER A 48 5.40 7.23 0.76
CA SER A 48 6.01 6.48 1.85
C SER A 48 6.25 5.02 1.48
N ALA A 49 5.38 4.44 0.67
CA ALA A 49 5.47 3.05 0.27
C ALA A 49 6.62 2.78 -0.71
N MET A 50 7.00 3.76 -1.52
CA MET A 50 8.17 3.64 -2.39
C MET A 50 9.48 3.70 -1.60
N LYS A 51 9.51 4.18 -0.36
CA LYS A 51 10.77 4.28 0.40
C LYS A 51 11.21 2.95 0.98
N LYS A 52 12.53 2.79 1.13
CA LYS A 52 13.13 1.65 1.84
C LYS A 52 12.63 1.52 3.28
N ALA A 53 12.62 0.28 3.77
CA ALA A 53 12.40 -0.03 5.19
C ALA A 53 13.64 -0.68 5.81
N LYS A 54 13.83 -0.52 7.11
CA LYS A 54 14.94 -1.10 7.88
C LYS A 54 14.49 -1.42 9.30
N PHE A 55 14.78 -2.64 9.77
CA PHE A 55 14.44 -3.09 11.11
C PHE A 55 15.43 -4.15 11.61
N ILE A 56 15.31 -4.56 12.87
CA ILE A 56 16.11 -5.64 13.44
C ILE A 56 15.17 -6.79 13.80
N ARG A 57 15.50 -8.00 13.38
CA ARG A 57 14.79 -9.23 13.73
C ARG A 57 15.82 -10.29 14.10
N ASP A 58 15.73 -10.80 15.33
CA ASP A 58 16.64 -11.83 15.85
C ASP A 58 18.12 -11.47 15.66
N GLN A 59 18.47 -10.24 16.08
CA GLN A 59 19.78 -9.59 16.00
C GLN A 59 20.28 -9.30 14.57
N LYS A 60 19.49 -9.62 13.54
CA LYS A 60 19.83 -9.36 12.15
C LYS A 60 19.16 -8.08 11.67
N VAL A 61 19.95 -7.22 11.04
CA VAL A 61 19.41 -6.07 10.30
C VAL A 61 18.73 -6.61 9.04
N VAL A 62 17.47 -6.26 8.88
CA VAL A 62 16.69 -6.53 7.67
C VAL A 62 16.42 -5.21 6.97
N GLU A 63 16.75 -5.15 5.69
CA GLU A 63 16.49 -4.00 4.83
C GLU A 63 15.54 -4.43 3.71
N VAL A 64 14.48 -3.66 3.51
CA VAL A 64 13.56 -3.82 2.37
C VAL A 64 13.85 -2.70 1.38
N PRO A 65 14.19 -3.02 0.13
CA PRO A 65 14.50 -2.00 -0.88
C PRO A 65 13.30 -1.10 -1.20
N GLU A 66 13.58 0.01 -1.87
CA GLU A 66 12.56 0.93 -2.39
C GLU A 66 11.61 0.23 -3.36
N GLY A 67 10.31 0.46 -3.21
CA GLY A 67 9.27 -0.16 -4.02
C GLY A 67 8.87 -1.58 -3.60
N HIS A 68 9.58 -2.22 -2.67
CA HIS A 68 9.39 -3.63 -2.31
C HIS A 68 8.68 -3.88 -0.97
N ILE A 69 8.14 -2.83 -0.32
CA ILE A 69 7.55 -2.98 1.02
C ILE A 69 6.33 -3.89 1.07
N PHE A 70 5.67 -4.10 -0.07
CA PHE A 70 4.46 -4.92 -0.18
C PHE A 70 4.77 -6.36 -0.55
N ASP A 71 5.99 -6.73 -0.92
CA ASP A 71 6.31 -8.04 -1.52
C ASP A 71 6.08 -9.21 -0.57
N ARG A 72 6.33 -8.99 0.73
CA ARG A 72 6.33 -10.03 1.75
C ARG A 72 5.72 -9.52 3.06
N PRO A 73 4.42 -9.20 3.09
CA PRO A 73 3.78 -8.80 4.33
C PRO A 73 3.74 -10.01 5.27
N ASN A 74 3.89 -9.79 6.60
CA ASN A 74 3.66 -10.90 7.53
C ASN A 74 2.16 -11.03 7.78
N ILE A 75 1.67 -12.27 7.91
CA ILE A 75 0.27 -12.52 8.27
C ILE A 75 0.12 -12.34 9.78
N VAL A 76 -0.90 -11.59 10.17
CA VAL A 76 -1.23 -11.31 11.58
C VAL A 76 -2.63 -11.83 11.84
N ASP A 77 -2.69 -12.93 12.59
CA ASP A 77 -3.93 -13.60 12.96
C ASP A 77 -4.31 -13.29 14.42
N GLY A 78 -5.61 -13.36 14.73
CA GLY A 78 -6.11 -13.29 16.11
C GLY A 78 -6.24 -11.89 16.72
N LEU A 79 -5.90 -10.82 16.00
CA LEU A 79 -6.13 -9.44 16.46
C LEU A 79 -7.57 -8.96 16.26
N LEU A 80 -8.25 -9.45 15.21
CA LEU A 80 -9.65 -9.15 14.92
C LEU A 80 -10.40 -10.45 14.68
N GLN A 81 -11.60 -10.56 15.24
CA GLN A 81 -12.45 -11.71 15.01
C GLN A 81 -12.84 -11.81 13.53
N ASP A 82 -12.77 -13.02 12.97
CA ASP A 82 -13.13 -13.37 11.59
C ASP A 82 -12.42 -12.55 10.49
N CYS A 83 -11.28 -11.91 10.83
CA CYS A 83 -10.49 -11.13 9.90
C CYS A 83 -9.01 -11.49 10.01
N GLN A 84 -8.39 -11.78 8.86
CA GLN A 84 -6.94 -11.87 8.75
C GLN A 84 -6.36 -10.50 8.42
N LEU A 85 -5.36 -10.11 9.19
CA LEU A 85 -4.56 -8.93 8.92
C LEU A 85 -3.24 -9.33 8.28
N GLU A 86 -2.61 -8.34 7.68
CA GLU A 86 -1.25 -8.40 7.24
C GLU A 86 -0.54 -7.13 7.73
N ASP A 87 0.77 -7.21 7.95
CA ASP A 87 1.55 -6.05 8.33
C ASP A 87 2.72 -5.83 7.38
N ILE A 88 2.96 -4.54 7.09
CA ILE A 88 4.05 -4.06 6.25
C ILE A 88 5.03 -3.24 7.09
N PRO A 89 6.35 -3.39 6.88
CA PRO A 89 7.32 -2.67 7.67
C PRO A 89 7.24 -1.17 7.42
N ASN A 90 7.30 -0.38 8.50
CA ASN A 90 7.50 1.05 8.41
C ASN A 90 8.97 1.37 8.10
N ARG A 91 9.22 2.61 7.64
CA ARG A 91 10.52 3.19 7.27
C ARG A 91 11.71 2.67 8.10
N ASN A 92 12.23 3.43 9.06
CA ASN A 92 13.41 3.02 9.81
C ASN A 92 13.03 2.73 11.25
N SER A 93 12.92 1.45 11.61
CA SER A 93 12.63 1.02 12.98
C SER A 93 13.85 1.16 13.89
N THR A 94 15.07 1.17 13.36
CA THR A 94 16.30 1.18 14.22
C THR A 94 16.51 2.52 14.92
N GLU A 95 15.90 3.59 14.45
CA GLU A 95 15.92 4.91 15.11
C GLU A 95 15.31 4.85 16.51
N TYR A 96 14.36 3.93 16.73
CA TYR A 96 13.66 3.76 18.00
C TYR A 96 14.51 3.12 19.10
N MET A 97 15.63 2.48 18.76
CA MET A 97 16.61 2.00 19.74
C MET A 97 17.07 3.11 20.68
N LYS A 98 17.52 4.21 20.09
CA LYS A 98 18.04 5.35 20.83
C LYS A 98 16.90 6.16 21.43
N MET A 99 15.81 6.34 20.68
CA MET A 99 14.67 7.14 21.12
C MET A 99 14.01 6.59 22.38
N TYR A 100 13.92 5.26 22.51
CA TYR A 100 13.30 4.61 23.66
C TYR A 100 14.29 4.00 24.63
N ASN A 101 15.60 4.22 24.44
CA ASN A 101 16.66 3.65 25.27
C ASN A 101 16.60 2.09 25.38
N ILE A 102 16.40 1.41 24.25
CA ILE A 102 16.26 -0.06 24.14
C ILE A 102 17.33 -0.67 23.24
N GLN A 103 18.57 -0.18 23.32
CA GLN A 103 19.68 -0.62 22.47
C GLN A 103 20.06 -2.10 22.67
N SER A 104 19.66 -2.69 23.81
CA SER A 104 19.82 -4.12 24.11
C SER A 104 18.84 -5.01 23.36
N ALA A 105 17.81 -4.45 22.72
CA ALA A 105 16.78 -5.24 22.07
C ALA A 105 17.32 -5.96 20.83
N ASN A 106 17.12 -7.27 20.81
CA ASN A 106 17.49 -8.15 19.71
C ASN A 106 16.50 -8.07 18.54
N THR A 107 15.29 -7.58 18.79
CA THR A 107 14.26 -7.36 17.76
C THR A 107 13.65 -5.98 17.97
N ILE A 108 13.64 -5.17 16.91
CA ILE A 108 12.96 -3.87 16.87
C ILE A 108 12.25 -3.74 15.55
N TYR A 109 10.93 -3.68 15.63
CA TYR A 109 10.07 -3.67 14.47
C TYR A 109 8.90 -2.72 14.67
N ARG A 110 8.66 -1.87 13.69
CA ARG A 110 7.42 -1.10 13.55
C ARG A 110 6.78 -1.44 12.23
N GLY A 111 5.50 -1.77 12.27
CA GLY A 111 4.71 -2.14 11.11
C GLY A 111 3.41 -1.37 11.03
N THR A 112 2.84 -1.36 9.83
CA THR A 112 1.50 -0.85 9.56
C THR A 112 0.56 -2.01 9.27
N LEU A 113 -0.56 -2.10 9.98
CA LEU A 113 -1.57 -3.13 9.78
C LEU A 113 -2.49 -2.80 8.60
N ARG A 114 -2.85 -3.82 7.83
CA ARG A 114 -3.83 -3.81 6.74
C ARG A 114 -4.64 -5.09 6.77
N TYR A 115 -5.82 -5.08 6.15
CA TYR A 115 -6.52 -6.33 5.87
C TYR A 115 -5.74 -7.13 4.84
N LYS A 116 -5.73 -8.46 5.01
CA LYS A 116 -5.08 -9.37 4.07
C LYS A 116 -5.59 -9.13 2.65
N GLY A 117 -4.66 -9.01 1.70
CA GLY A 117 -4.95 -8.73 0.29
C GLY A 117 -4.77 -7.26 -0.10
N PHE A 118 -4.41 -6.38 0.85
CA PHE A 118 -4.05 -5.01 0.52
C PHE A 118 -2.74 -4.96 -0.30
N SER A 119 -1.69 -5.63 0.19
CA SER A 119 -0.34 -5.62 -0.40
C SER A 119 -0.32 -6.17 -1.81
N ILE A 120 -1.07 -7.24 -2.09
CA ILE A 120 -1.14 -7.83 -3.44
C ILE A 120 -1.78 -6.85 -4.45
N GLY A 121 -2.78 -6.08 -4.02
CA GLY A 121 -3.37 -5.02 -4.84
C GLY A 121 -2.41 -3.85 -5.06
N MET A 122 -1.69 -3.44 -4.03
CA MET A 122 -0.68 -2.39 -4.13
C MET A 122 0.47 -2.77 -5.07
N GLN A 123 0.95 -4.02 -5.00
CA GLN A 123 1.95 -4.55 -5.94
C GLN A 123 1.46 -4.44 -7.38
N ALA A 124 0.20 -4.78 -7.66
CA ALA A 124 -0.35 -4.69 -9.00
C ALA A 124 -0.36 -3.23 -9.53
N LEU A 125 -0.70 -2.27 -8.68
CA LEU A 125 -0.64 -0.84 -9.03
C LEU A 125 0.79 -0.37 -9.32
N ILE A 126 1.76 -0.85 -8.54
CA ILE A 126 3.19 -0.56 -8.73
C ILE A 126 3.69 -1.17 -10.05
N SER A 127 3.40 -2.45 -10.32
CA SER A 127 3.82 -3.14 -11.54
C SER A 127 3.26 -2.49 -12.81
N LEU A 128 2.09 -1.84 -12.72
CA LEU A 128 1.50 -1.09 -13.84
C LEU A 128 2.12 0.31 -14.04
N GLY A 129 3.05 0.73 -13.17
CA GLY A 129 3.64 2.08 -13.22
C GLY A 129 2.68 3.18 -12.78
N LEU A 130 1.52 2.84 -12.21
CA LEU A 130 0.51 3.83 -11.78
C LEU A 130 0.95 4.64 -10.55
N THR A 131 2.01 4.20 -9.87
CA THR A 131 2.61 4.90 -8.74
C THR A 131 3.75 5.84 -9.14
N ASN A 132 4.06 5.94 -10.44
CA ASN A 132 5.12 6.81 -10.94
C ASN A 132 4.71 8.29 -10.88
N SER A 133 5.70 9.13 -10.58
CA SER A 133 5.53 10.59 -10.48
C SER A 133 6.05 11.35 -11.70
N ASP A 134 6.42 10.63 -12.76
CA ASP A 134 6.86 11.23 -14.01
C ASP A 134 5.65 11.80 -14.78
N VAL A 135 5.89 12.91 -15.46
CA VAL A 135 4.86 13.55 -16.28
C VAL A 135 4.53 12.69 -17.49
N VAL A 136 3.24 12.45 -17.70
CA VAL A 136 2.70 11.80 -18.91
C VAL A 136 1.95 12.85 -19.71
N SER A 137 2.32 13.03 -20.98
CA SER A 137 1.79 14.12 -21.82
C SER A 137 0.27 14.07 -21.99
N GLN A 138 -0.32 12.86 -22.00
CA GLN A 138 -1.76 12.68 -22.08
C GLN A 138 -2.51 13.05 -20.78
N LEU A 139 -1.80 13.25 -19.67
CA LEU A 139 -2.39 13.68 -18.38
C LEU A 139 -2.23 15.19 -18.14
N LEU A 140 -1.69 15.94 -19.10
CA LEU A 140 -1.62 17.40 -19.02
C LEU A 140 -3.01 18.03 -19.20
N PRO A 141 -3.30 19.21 -18.61
CA PRO A 141 -4.63 19.84 -18.71
C PRO A 141 -5.14 20.04 -20.15
N ASP A 142 -4.24 20.41 -21.07
CA ASP A 142 -4.58 20.76 -22.46
C ASP A 142 -4.54 19.56 -23.43
N SER A 143 -4.30 18.33 -22.95
CA SER A 143 -4.28 17.13 -23.78
C SER A 143 -5.69 16.68 -24.20
N SER A 144 -5.80 15.69 -25.09
CA SER A 144 -7.08 14.98 -25.28
C SER A 144 -7.38 14.09 -24.07
N ASN A 145 -8.66 13.90 -23.74
CA ASN A 145 -9.06 12.97 -22.69
C ASN A 145 -8.69 11.53 -23.09
N ILE A 146 -8.25 10.75 -22.11
CA ILE A 146 -8.00 9.32 -22.23
C ILE A 146 -8.71 8.59 -21.10
N THR A 147 -9.02 7.32 -21.34
CA THR A 147 -9.61 6.40 -20.38
C THR A 147 -8.55 5.71 -19.53
N TRP A 148 -8.94 5.13 -18.39
CA TRP A 148 -8.04 4.34 -17.55
C TRP A 148 -7.37 3.19 -18.32
N ARG A 149 -8.12 2.48 -19.17
CA ARG A 149 -7.55 1.45 -20.04
C ARG A 149 -6.49 2.01 -20.98
N GLU A 150 -6.74 3.16 -21.61
CA GLU A 150 -5.78 3.80 -22.50
C GLU A 150 -4.52 4.25 -21.76
N LEU A 151 -4.64 4.76 -20.52
CA LEU A 151 -3.47 5.06 -19.69
C LEU A 151 -2.64 3.81 -19.42
N VAL A 152 -3.27 2.70 -19.05
CA VAL A 152 -2.57 1.41 -18.87
C VAL A 152 -1.88 0.99 -20.16
N CYS A 153 -2.53 1.14 -21.32
CA CYS A 153 -1.90 0.85 -22.61
C CYS A 153 -0.67 1.72 -22.86
N ILE A 154 -0.75 3.02 -22.56
CA ILE A 154 0.36 3.97 -22.69
C ILE A 154 1.53 3.56 -21.80
N LEU A 155 1.27 3.29 -20.52
CA LEU A 155 2.31 2.90 -19.56
C LEU A 155 2.93 1.54 -19.91
N GLY A 156 2.14 0.61 -20.44
CA GLY A 156 2.59 -0.70 -20.90
C GLY A 156 3.24 -0.72 -22.28
N GLY A 157 3.24 0.40 -23.00
CA GLY A 157 3.77 0.48 -24.37
C GLY A 157 3.01 -0.37 -25.39
N ILE A 158 1.71 -0.60 -25.17
CA ILE A 158 0.83 -1.37 -26.07
C ILE A 158 -0.17 -0.45 -26.80
N PRO A 159 -0.81 -0.90 -27.90
CA PRO A 159 -1.75 -0.06 -28.64
C PRO A 159 -2.89 0.46 -27.76
N GLN A 160 -3.15 1.77 -27.80
CA GLN A 160 -4.17 2.43 -26.95
C GLN A 160 -5.59 1.85 -27.15
N ASN A 161 -5.93 1.44 -28.37
CA ASN A 161 -7.21 0.83 -28.71
C ASN A 161 -7.31 -0.67 -28.33
N SER A 162 -6.36 -1.20 -27.57
CA SER A 162 -6.37 -2.60 -27.13
C SER A 162 -7.62 -2.93 -26.33
N SER A 163 -8.21 -4.10 -26.60
CA SER A 163 -9.37 -4.59 -25.85
C SER A 163 -9.00 -4.89 -24.39
N GLN A 164 -9.99 -4.89 -23.48
CA GLN A 164 -9.75 -5.26 -22.08
C GLN A 164 -9.13 -6.65 -21.93
N ILE A 165 -9.51 -7.61 -22.80
CA ILE A 165 -8.94 -8.97 -22.81
C ILE A 165 -7.46 -8.92 -23.21
N THR A 166 -7.12 -8.16 -24.25
CA THR A 166 -5.74 -7.98 -24.69
C THR A 166 -4.86 -7.38 -23.58
N VAL A 167 -5.36 -6.34 -22.91
CA VAL A 167 -4.62 -5.68 -21.81
C VAL A 167 -4.45 -6.65 -20.63
N ARG A 168 -5.49 -7.41 -20.26
CA ARG A 168 -5.40 -8.42 -19.18
C ARG A 168 -4.37 -9.50 -19.50
N ASN A 169 -4.37 -10.03 -20.71
CA ASN A 169 -3.39 -11.03 -21.13
C ASN A 169 -1.97 -10.45 -21.09
N TRP A 170 -1.80 -9.19 -21.54
CA TRP A 170 -0.50 -8.51 -21.44
C TRP A 170 -0.01 -8.39 -20.00
N MET A 171 -0.88 -8.01 -19.05
CA MET A 171 -0.55 -7.93 -17.62
C MET A 171 -0.11 -9.29 -17.05
N GLN A 172 -0.77 -10.37 -17.45
CA GLN A 172 -0.39 -11.72 -17.00
C GLN A 172 0.96 -12.15 -17.55
N THR A 173 1.19 -11.93 -18.85
CA THR A 173 2.40 -12.43 -19.52
C THR A 173 3.63 -11.57 -19.25
N ASN A 174 3.48 -10.24 -19.16
CA ASN A 174 4.62 -9.32 -19.08
C ASN A 174 4.88 -8.80 -17.66
N LEU A 175 3.86 -8.76 -16.80
CA LEU A 175 3.98 -8.31 -15.41
C LEU A 175 3.75 -9.43 -14.40
N GLU A 176 3.48 -10.66 -14.88
CA GLU A 176 3.23 -11.85 -14.06
C GLU A 176 2.10 -11.65 -13.02
N LEU A 177 1.12 -10.79 -13.33
CA LEU A 177 0.01 -10.54 -12.41
C LEU A 177 -0.88 -11.78 -12.27
N SER A 178 -1.13 -12.19 -11.03
CA SER A 178 -2.07 -13.25 -10.69
C SER A 178 -3.52 -12.87 -11.00
N GLU A 179 -4.42 -13.86 -11.12
CA GLU A 179 -5.85 -13.61 -11.31
C GLU A 179 -6.45 -12.73 -10.20
N THR A 180 -5.99 -12.89 -8.96
CA THR A 180 -6.39 -12.04 -7.83
C THR A 180 -6.02 -10.58 -8.08
N GLN A 181 -4.80 -10.31 -8.58
CA GLN A 181 -4.36 -8.96 -8.91
C GLN A 181 -5.19 -8.37 -10.05
N LEU A 182 -5.41 -9.13 -11.13
CA LEU A 182 -6.23 -8.68 -12.25
C LEU A 182 -7.65 -8.37 -11.83
N LYS A 183 -8.23 -9.17 -10.94
CA LYS A 183 -9.55 -8.93 -10.37
C LYS A 183 -9.56 -7.62 -9.58
N ILE A 184 -8.59 -7.41 -8.68
CA ILE A 184 -8.46 -6.16 -7.92
C ILE A 184 -8.36 -4.94 -8.84
N ILE A 185 -7.50 -4.99 -9.87
CA ILE A 185 -7.33 -3.90 -10.84
C ILE A 185 -8.62 -3.63 -11.62
N THR A 186 -9.36 -4.68 -11.99
CA THR A 186 -10.64 -4.55 -12.67
C THR A 186 -11.71 -3.93 -11.77
N ASP A 187 -11.81 -4.42 -10.52
CA ASP A 187 -12.77 -3.94 -9.52
C ASP A 187 -12.46 -2.50 -9.06
N LEU A 188 -11.21 -2.06 -9.20
CA LEU A 188 -10.81 -0.65 -9.02
C LEU A 188 -11.18 0.25 -10.20
N GLY A 189 -11.71 -0.30 -11.30
CA GLY A 189 -12.08 0.47 -12.49
C GLY A 189 -10.91 0.87 -13.41
N ILE A 190 -9.69 0.40 -13.15
CA ILE A 190 -8.47 0.78 -13.89
C ILE A 190 -8.45 0.25 -15.33
N LEU A 191 -9.31 -0.71 -15.67
CA LEU A 191 -9.50 -1.19 -17.05
C LEU A 191 -10.78 -0.66 -17.71
N GLY A 192 -11.45 0.28 -17.03
CA GLY A 192 -12.69 0.88 -17.48
C GLY A 192 -12.51 1.91 -18.59
N ASN A 193 -13.65 2.36 -19.11
CA ASN A 193 -13.74 3.46 -20.08
C ASN A 193 -13.96 4.82 -19.40
N GLU A 194 -13.85 4.92 -18.08
CA GLU A 194 -13.92 6.20 -17.39
C GLU A 194 -12.69 7.04 -17.73
N GLU A 195 -12.89 8.34 -17.91
CA GLU A 195 -11.82 9.29 -18.18
C GLU A 195 -10.87 9.42 -16.98
N VAL A 196 -9.57 9.46 -17.27
CA VAL A 196 -8.55 9.68 -16.25
C VAL A 196 -8.47 11.17 -15.90
N PRO A 197 -8.41 11.54 -14.61
CA PRO A 197 -8.14 12.92 -14.22
C PRO A 197 -6.81 13.43 -14.76
N LYS A 198 -6.83 14.59 -15.43
CA LYS A 198 -5.64 15.26 -15.97
C LYS A 198 -4.83 15.97 -14.88
N LEU A 199 -4.04 15.18 -14.15
CA LEU A 199 -3.24 15.64 -13.01
C LEU A 199 -1.72 15.51 -13.24
N ASN A 200 -1.28 15.56 -14.50
CA ASN A 200 0.11 15.49 -14.97
C ASN A 200 0.80 14.14 -14.79
N THR A 201 0.60 13.45 -13.65
CA THR A 201 1.31 12.20 -13.30
C THR A 201 0.33 11.04 -13.08
N PRO A 202 0.74 9.78 -13.37
CA PRO A 202 -0.07 8.60 -13.04
C PRO A 202 -0.40 8.52 -11.55
N LEU A 203 0.57 8.84 -10.68
CA LEU A 203 0.35 8.82 -9.24
C LEU A 203 -0.74 9.78 -8.80
N ASP A 204 -0.76 11.01 -9.32
CA ASP A 204 -1.78 11.99 -8.94
C ASP A 204 -3.17 11.59 -9.46
N ALA A 205 -3.25 11.11 -10.70
CA ALA A 205 -4.49 10.56 -11.25
C ALA A 205 -5.02 9.38 -10.42
N LEU A 206 -4.15 8.44 -10.06
CA LEU A 206 -4.48 7.28 -9.22
C LEU A 206 -4.96 7.72 -7.84
N CYS A 207 -4.27 8.69 -7.22
CA CYS A 207 -4.65 9.18 -5.90
C CYS A 207 -6.04 9.82 -5.89
N ALA A 208 -6.36 10.63 -6.90
CA ALA A 208 -7.68 11.23 -7.05
C ALA A 208 -8.77 10.17 -7.25
N HIS A 209 -8.49 9.16 -8.08
CA HIS A 209 -9.40 8.05 -8.33
C HIS A 209 -9.68 7.23 -7.07
N LEU A 210 -8.63 6.79 -6.37
CA LEU A 210 -8.78 6.00 -5.15
C LEU A 210 -9.44 6.79 -4.02
N ALA A 211 -9.17 8.09 -3.91
CA ALA A 211 -9.83 8.96 -2.93
C ALA A 211 -11.34 9.07 -3.17
N LYS A 212 -11.78 9.01 -4.43
CA LYS A 212 -13.20 8.98 -4.82
C LYS A 212 -13.80 7.58 -4.59
N GLU A 213 -13.23 6.55 -5.19
CA GLU A 213 -13.79 5.20 -5.22
C GLU A 213 -13.76 4.49 -3.87
N LEU A 214 -12.75 4.78 -3.04
CA LEU A 214 -12.56 4.14 -1.74
C LEU A 214 -12.81 5.12 -0.58
N ALA A 215 -13.65 6.14 -0.78
CA ALA A 215 -14.06 7.02 0.30
C ALA A 215 -14.92 6.28 1.36
N TYR A 216 -14.93 6.84 2.57
CA TYR A 216 -15.98 6.53 3.55
C TYR A 216 -17.31 7.14 3.05
N GLY A 217 -18.33 6.31 2.86
CA GLY A 217 -19.69 6.78 2.64
C GLY A 217 -20.28 7.36 3.94
N LYS A 218 -21.40 8.11 3.84
CA LYS A 218 -22.02 8.82 4.97
C LYS A 218 -22.31 7.98 6.23
N ASN A 219 -22.41 6.65 6.11
CA ASN A 219 -22.71 5.72 7.22
C ASN A 219 -21.55 4.76 7.58
N SER A 220 -20.31 5.10 7.22
CA SER A 220 -19.16 4.19 7.39
C SER A 220 -18.43 4.51 8.70
N ASN A 221 -18.47 3.61 9.69
CA ASN A 221 -17.77 3.81 10.98
C ASN A 221 -16.27 3.52 10.86
N HIS A 222 -15.46 4.22 11.66
CA HIS A 222 -14.02 3.97 11.83
C HIS A 222 -13.78 2.93 12.93
N VAL A 223 -12.83 2.02 12.72
CA VAL A 223 -12.19 1.29 13.82
C VAL A 223 -10.81 1.93 14.02
N ARG A 224 -10.59 2.48 15.22
CA ARG A 224 -9.32 3.07 15.62
C ARG A 224 -8.50 2.08 16.43
#